data_AF-A0A974X5H6-F1
#
_entry.id   AF-A0A974X5H6-F1
#
_cell.length_a   1.000
_cell.length_b   1.000
_cell.length_c   1.000
_cell.angle_alpha   90.00
_cell.angle_beta   90.00
_cell.angle_gamma   90.00
#
_symmetry.space_group_name_H-M   'P 1'
#
loop_
_entity.id
_entity.type
_entity.pdbx_description
1 polymer ?
#
loop_
_entity_poly.entity_id
_entity_poly.type
_entity_poly.pdbx_seq_one_letter_code
_entity_poly.pdbx_strand_id
1 'polypeptide(L)'
;MMRAVEIAVASLALAAGALVAPAAGTAADGWEAAVPLTRSGADVWDLELSLVEGSGMATWVHWTDDRTRLLVARQRRDGSWSRPGVLPGTGQVVEAEVAADARGRVRLAWTVGRRVLTARLRTDGSTSRPVVLHRTPGGPLGTRPAYLRLAVNATGATVVAWETMDDDEAPPYAEPVAQVVARDAGGPWSPALTLSSEGVPGIRPEVVVARSGRMTAAWGERDGRAWSVRAASRPAGEDWGTGERLSAEGERAGVPHLAGLPSGRVAVAYAFRSEEAQGIAVRHGSSGPRWSSPARIRGARIASWVDVGLGRTDAVVAYTDRRDAAWAASVSRSGLVTRTRLLPEVSVYYGMQVVANPSGEAVAVWDSVMGDDHPIEAAVRRRDGTWGRVARLSAGGVDGFLGAPVIAPDGGALVLWNAGDETDPDSSRVWVRSFAPRAR
;
A
#
# COMPACT_ATOMS: atom_id res chain seq x y z
N MET A 1 1.96 40.63 27.38
CA MET A 1 2.67 39.35 27.60
C MET A 1 1.86 38.52 28.61
N MET A 2 0.55 38.32 28.38
CA MET A 2 -0.11 37.29 27.52
C MET A 2 -0.01 35.91 28.18
N ARG A 3 -0.53 35.75 29.40
CA ARG A 3 -1.93 35.45 29.82
C ARG A 3 -2.39 34.05 29.43
N ALA A 4 -2.33 33.15 30.41
CA ALA A 4 -3.18 31.99 30.54
C ALA A 4 -4.65 32.43 30.53
N VAL A 5 -5.48 31.69 29.78
CA VAL A 5 -6.94 31.77 29.88
C VAL A 5 -7.42 30.37 30.22
N GLU A 6 -7.73 30.19 31.50
CA GLU A 6 -8.66 29.18 31.97
C GLU A 6 -10.02 29.46 31.32
N ILE A 7 -10.61 28.48 30.65
CA ILE A 7 -12.03 28.53 30.30
C ILE A 7 -12.76 27.65 31.31
N ALA A 8 -13.44 28.32 32.23
CA ALA A 8 -14.36 27.72 33.18
C ALA A 8 -15.52 27.04 32.45
N VAL A 9 -15.77 25.80 32.85
CA VAL A 9 -16.93 24.99 32.53
C VAL A 9 -18.19 25.68 33.06
N ALA A 10 -19.09 26.07 32.17
CA ALA A 10 -20.47 26.40 32.53
C ALA A 10 -21.35 25.16 32.26
N SER A 11 -21.59 24.40 33.31
CA SER A 11 -22.57 23.32 33.35
C SER A 11 -23.97 23.89 33.18
N LEU A 12 -24.68 23.48 32.11
CA LEU A 12 -26.13 23.55 32.06
C LEU A 12 -26.67 22.12 31.92
N ALA A 13 -27.35 21.66 32.97
CA ALA A 13 -28.00 20.37 33.02
C ALA A 13 -29.42 20.42 32.44
N LEU A 14 -29.81 19.28 31.86
CA LEU A 14 -31.16 18.77 31.56
C LEU A 14 -31.87 19.23 30.27
N ALA A 15 -31.84 18.35 29.27
CA ALA A 15 -32.96 17.44 29.04
C ALA A 15 -32.45 16.11 28.44
N ALA A 16 -32.74 15.00 29.12
CA ALA A 16 -32.42 13.65 28.70
C ALA A 16 -33.27 13.27 27.48
N GLY A 17 -32.68 13.37 26.29
CA GLY A 17 -33.04 12.56 25.14
C GLY A 17 -31.94 11.54 24.94
N ALA A 18 -32.22 10.26 25.21
CA ALA A 18 -31.31 9.17 24.94
C ALA A 18 -31.04 9.10 23.42
N LEU A 19 -30.03 9.83 22.95
CA LEU A 19 -29.38 9.55 21.69
C LEU A 19 -28.52 8.32 21.92
N VAL A 20 -29.13 7.17 21.64
CA VAL A 20 -28.38 5.93 21.40
C VAL A 20 -27.42 6.23 20.26
N ALA A 21 -26.16 6.52 20.60
CA ALA A 21 -25.07 6.53 19.63
C ALA A 21 -24.95 5.11 19.06
N PRO A 22 -24.84 4.93 17.73
CA PRO A 22 -24.75 3.60 17.16
C PRO A 22 -23.39 3.00 17.57
N ALA A 23 -23.44 1.82 18.19
CA ALA A 23 -22.29 0.96 18.37
C ALA A 23 -21.52 0.78 17.05
N ALA A 24 -20.19 0.63 17.14
CA ALA A 24 -19.27 0.15 16.10
C ALA A 24 -19.96 -0.19 14.77
N GLY A 25 -19.86 0.73 13.80
CA GLY A 25 -20.70 0.86 12.62
C GLY A 25 -21.40 -0.43 12.15
N THR A 26 -22.74 -0.44 12.25
CA THR A 26 -23.62 -1.48 11.70
C THR A 26 -23.19 -1.92 10.30
N ALA A 27 -23.40 -3.20 9.97
CA ALA A 27 -23.13 -3.74 8.64
C ALA A 27 -23.68 -2.82 7.54
N ALA A 28 -22.80 -2.07 6.86
CA ALA A 28 -23.14 -1.38 5.63
C ALA A 28 -23.36 -2.42 4.53
N ASP A 29 -24.06 -2.11 3.44
CA ASP A 29 -24.40 -3.07 2.38
C ASP A 29 -23.18 -3.91 1.92
N GLY A 30 -23.09 -5.16 2.41
CA GLY A 30 -22.03 -6.12 2.10
C GLY A 30 -20.79 -6.09 3.03
N TRP A 31 -20.65 -5.12 3.92
CA TRP A 31 -19.57 -5.07 4.91
C TRP A 31 -19.98 -5.70 6.24
N GLU A 32 -19.19 -6.62 6.75
CA GLU A 32 -19.38 -7.23 8.08
C GLU A 32 -19.03 -6.25 9.20
N ALA A 33 -19.21 -6.64 10.46
CA ALA A 33 -18.74 -5.83 11.59
C ALA A 33 -17.20 -5.76 11.60
N ALA A 34 -16.65 -4.63 12.07
CA ALA A 34 -15.21 -4.49 12.27
C ALA A 34 -14.73 -5.43 13.39
N VAL A 35 -13.58 -6.07 13.19
CA VAL A 35 -12.96 -7.00 14.14
C VAL A 35 -11.65 -6.40 14.66
N PRO A 36 -11.51 -6.19 15.99
CA PRO A 36 -10.22 -5.78 16.56
C PRO A 36 -9.26 -6.97 16.59
N LEU A 37 -8.06 -6.77 16.04
CA LEU A 37 -6.98 -7.76 16.09
C LEU A 37 -6.11 -7.59 17.34
N THR A 38 -5.91 -6.35 17.81
CA THR A 38 -5.18 -6.06 19.05
C THR A 38 -6.13 -5.73 20.21
N ARG A 39 -5.68 -5.95 21.45
CA ARG A 39 -6.48 -5.72 22.67
C ARG A 39 -6.18 -4.41 23.40
N SER A 40 -5.01 -3.82 23.18
CA SER A 40 -4.55 -2.62 23.89
C SER A 40 -3.78 -1.70 22.94
N GLY A 41 -3.71 -0.41 23.29
CA GLY A 41 -3.04 0.66 22.56
C GLY A 41 -1.53 0.57 22.59
N ALA A 42 -0.97 -0.42 21.89
CA ALA A 42 0.46 -0.45 21.67
C ALA A 42 0.81 0.30 20.38
N ASP A 43 2.01 0.87 20.32
CA ASP A 43 2.48 1.52 19.10
C ASP A 43 2.67 0.46 18.01
N VAL A 44 1.85 0.58 16.96
CA VAL A 44 1.91 -0.27 15.79
C VAL A 44 2.02 0.56 14.53
N TRP A 45 2.74 0.04 13.54
CA TRP A 45 2.86 0.65 12.22
C TRP A 45 3.15 -0.43 11.18
N ASP A 46 3.24 -0.01 9.92
CA ASP A 46 3.54 -0.89 8.78
C ASP A 46 2.57 -2.08 8.69
N LEU A 47 1.28 -1.72 8.62
CA LEU A 47 0.17 -2.66 8.58
C LEU A 47 0.04 -3.24 7.16
N GLU A 48 0.31 -4.52 7.03
CA GLU A 48 0.26 -5.24 5.77
C GLU A 48 -0.82 -6.31 5.75
N LEU A 49 -1.42 -6.52 4.58
CA LEU A 49 -2.51 -7.46 4.38
C LEU A 49 -2.30 -8.29 3.12
N SER A 50 -2.46 -9.60 3.22
CA SER A 50 -2.32 -10.54 2.11
C SER A 50 -3.41 -11.60 2.11
N LEU A 51 -3.77 -12.10 0.92
CA LEU A 51 -4.60 -13.29 0.77
C LEU A 51 -3.73 -14.54 0.62
N VAL A 52 -3.96 -15.53 1.47
CA VAL A 52 -3.28 -16.82 1.50
C VAL A 52 -4.33 -17.91 1.33
N GLU A 53 -4.36 -18.54 0.15
CA GLU A 53 -5.37 -19.56 -0.21
C GLU A 53 -6.83 -19.07 -0.03
N GLY A 54 -7.06 -17.77 -0.23
CA GLY A 54 -8.38 -17.14 -0.07
C GLY A 54 -8.69 -16.64 1.34
N SER A 55 -7.85 -16.94 2.34
CA SER A 55 -7.97 -16.39 3.70
C SER A 55 -7.05 -15.19 3.91
N GLY A 56 -7.51 -14.20 4.68
CA GLY A 56 -6.69 -13.06 5.09
C GLY A 56 -5.52 -13.43 6.01
N MET A 57 -4.41 -12.71 5.86
CA MET A 57 -3.30 -12.70 6.81
C MET A 57 -2.82 -11.26 6.96
N ALA A 58 -2.89 -10.77 8.19
CA ALA A 58 -2.48 -9.42 8.56
C ALA A 58 -1.14 -9.49 9.31
N THR A 59 -0.24 -8.56 9.00
CA THR A 59 1.02 -8.36 9.73
C THR A 59 1.21 -6.90 10.07
N TRP A 60 1.88 -6.63 11.17
CA TRP A 60 2.22 -5.26 11.57
C TRP A 60 3.44 -5.26 12.48
N VAL A 61 4.20 -4.17 12.44
CA VAL A 61 5.25 -3.93 13.41
C VAL A 61 4.60 -3.46 14.71
N HIS A 62 5.07 -4.01 15.82
CA HIS A 62 4.62 -3.69 17.17
C HIS A 62 5.83 -3.36 18.04
N TRP A 63 5.75 -2.23 18.74
CA TRP A 63 6.72 -1.84 19.75
C TRP A 63 6.26 -2.23 21.15
N THR A 64 7.11 -2.97 21.86
CA THR A 64 6.99 -3.24 23.29
C THR A 64 8.21 -2.69 24.02
N ASP A 65 8.02 -1.72 24.92
CA ASP A 65 8.96 -1.10 25.88
C ASP A 65 10.33 -0.63 25.31
N ASP A 66 11.14 -1.53 24.72
CA ASP A 66 12.47 -1.28 24.17
C ASP A 66 12.71 -1.95 22.80
N ARG A 67 11.75 -2.69 22.24
CA ARG A 67 11.96 -3.46 21.00
C ARG A 67 10.76 -3.52 20.11
N THR A 68 11.04 -3.59 18.82
CA THR A 68 10.04 -3.87 17.79
C THR A 68 10.03 -5.35 17.41
N ARG A 69 8.86 -5.84 17.05
CA ARG A 69 8.58 -7.22 16.62
C ARG A 69 7.52 -7.22 15.53
N LEU A 70 7.60 -8.19 14.62
CA LEU A 70 6.53 -8.41 13.64
C LEU A 70 5.47 -9.32 14.25
N LEU A 71 4.22 -8.88 14.24
CA LEU A 71 3.06 -9.68 14.63
C LEU A 71 2.35 -10.22 13.39
N VAL A 72 1.66 -11.34 13.57
CA VAL A 72 0.80 -11.94 12.54
C VAL A 72 -0.54 -12.36 13.13
N ALA A 73 -1.62 -12.08 12.41
CA ALA A 73 -2.94 -12.68 12.62
C ALA A 73 -3.42 -13.31 11.32
N ARG A 74 -4.12 -14.44 11.43
CA ARG A 74 -4.62 -15.20 10.28
C ARG A 74 -6.12 -15.38 10.38
N GLN A 75 -6.80 -15.14 9.27
CA GLN A 75 -8.21 -15.45 9.12
C GLN A 75 -8.36 -16.97 8.95
N ARG A 76 -9.27 -17.56 9.71
CA ARG A 76 -9.68 -18.95 9.60
C ARG A 76 -10.75 -19.08 8.52
N ARG A 77 -11.05 -20.33 8.13
CA ARG A 77 -12.08 -20.62 7.11
C ARG A 77 -13.50 -20.23 7.53
N ASP A 78 -13.75 -20.13 8.83
CA ASP A 78 -15.02 -19.64 9.39
C ASP A 78 -15.11 -18.10 9.47
N GLY A 79 -14.12 -17.40 8.90
CA GLY A 79 -14.02 -15.93 8.94
C GLY A 79 -13.40 -15.36 10.21
N SER A 80 -13.24 -16.15 11.28
CA SER A 80 -12.68 -15.70 12.55
C SER A 80 -11.16 -15.46 12.46
N TRP A 81 -10.65 -14.46 13.16
CA TRP A 81 -9.21 -14.17 13.20
C TRP A 81 -8.51 -14.88 14.35
N SER A 82 -7.29 -15.34 14.11
CA SER A 82 -6.42 -15.86 15.17
C SER A 82 -6.01 -14.75 16.13
N ARG A 83 -5.67 -15.12 17.37
CA ARG A 83 -4.98 -14.18 18.25
C ARG A 83 -3.63 -13.80 17.60
N PRO A 84 -3.20 -12.53 17.67
CA PRO A 84 -1.91 -12.14 17.13
C PRO A 84 -0.77 -12.90 17.81
N GLY A 85 0.17 -13.39 17.02
CA GLY A 85 1.40 -14.03 17.51
C GLY A 85 2.62 -13.25 17.08
N VAL A 86 3.62 -13.15 17.95
CA VAL A 86 4.94 -12.61 17.60
C VAL A 86 5.64 -13.61 16.67
N LEU A 87 6.17 -13.12 15.55
CA LEU A 87 6.98 -13.92 14.65
C LEU A 87 8.41 -14.06 15.18
N PRO A 88 8.89 -15.28 15.50
CA PRO A 88 10.24 -15.46 16.02
C PRO A 88 11.32 -14.98 15.04
N GLY A 89 12.37 -14.36 15.57
CA GLY A 89 13.51 -13.88 14.78
C GLY A 89 13.31 -12.52 14.11
N THR A 90 12.17 -11.84 14.35
CA THR A 90 11.85 -10.51 13.79
C THR A 90 12.16 -9.36 14.77
N GLY A 91 13.20 -9.52 15.58
CA GLY A 91 13.55 -8.49 16.55
C GLY A 91 14.20 -7.27 15.91
N GLN A 92 13.81 -6.07 16.38
CA GLN A 92 14.31 -4.78 15.86
C GLN A 92 13.92 -4.57 14.38
N VAL A 93 12.75 -5.11 13.99
CA VAL A 93 12.17 -4.86 12.67
C VAL A 93 11.72 -3.40 12.55
N VAL A 94 11.98 -2.79 11.41
CA VAL A 94 11.53 -1.40 11.14
C VAL A 94 10.38 -1.40 10.16
N GLU A 95 10.55 -2.12 9.05
CA GLU A 95 9.55 -2.34 8.00
C GLU A 95 9.52 -3.82 7.63
N ALA A 96 8.36 -4.34 7.22
CA ALA A 96 8.12 -5.70 6.82
C ALA A 96 7.04 -5.77 5.73
N GLU A 97 7.30 -6.62 4.76
CA GLU A 97 6.44 -6.87 3.62
C GLU A 97 6.07 -8.35 3.56
N VAL A 98 4.83 -8.63 3.16
CA VAL A 98 4.29 -10.00 3.14
C VAL A 98 3.61 -10.31 1.83
N ALA A 99 3.93 -11.48 1.27
CA ALA A 99 3.30 -11.97 0.05
C ALA A 99 3.18 -13.49 0.07
N ALA A 100 2.11 -14.01 -0.52
CA ALA A 100 1.88 -15.43 -0.68
C ALA A 100 1.84 -15.86 -2.14
N ASP A 101 2.31 -17.07 -2.43
CA ASP A 101 2.05 -17.69 -3.71
C ASP A 101 0.71 -18.44 -3.75
N ALA A 102 0.34 -18.92 -4.95
CA ALA A 102 -0.91 -19.65 -5.18
C ALA A 102 -1.01 -21.00 -4.44
N ARG A 103 0.07 -21.48 -3.81
CA ARG A 103 0.09 -22.69 -2.97
C ARG A 103 0.06 -22.34 -1.48
N GLY A 104 -0.29 -21.10 -1.13
CA GLY A 104 -0.31 -20.63 0.26
C GLY A 104 1.06 -20.46 0.90
N ARG A 105 2.16 -20.56 0.13
CA ARG A 105 3.51 -20.40 0.70
C ARG A 105 3.77 -18.92 0.88
N VAL A 106 3.83 -18.52 2.15
CA VAL A 106 4.06 -17.14 2.55
C VAL A 106 5.56 -16.84 2.60
N ARG A 107 5.92 -15.68 2.08
CA ARG A 107 7.24 -15.07 2.23
C ARG A 107 7.12 -13.74 2.94
N LEU A 108 8.09 -13.50 3.81
CA LEU A 108 8.30 -12.25 4.51
C LEU A 108 9.61 -11.65 4.01
N ALA A 109 9.64 -10.34 3.84
CA ALA A 109 10.87 -9.56 3.74
C ALA A 109 10.81 -8.45 4.79
N TRP A 110 11.91 -8.13 5.44
CA TRP A 110 11.90 -7.08 6.47
C TRP A 110 13.26 -6.43 6.65
N THR A 111 13.26 -5.22 7.20
CA THR A 111 14.47 -4.45 7.49
C THR A 111 14.82 -4.54 8.98
N VAL A 112 16.13 -4.65 9.28
CA VAL A 112 16.67 -4.57 10.65
C VAL A 112 17.99 -3.81 10.60
N GLY A 113 17.99 -2.58 11.11
CA GLY A 113 19.12 -1.65 10.95
C GLY A 113 19.51 -1.56 9.47
N ARG A 114 20.79 -1.84 9.17
CA ARG A 114 21.34 -1.77 7.79
C ARG A 114 21.21 -3.07 6.99
N ARG A 115 20.16 -3.86 7.20
CA ARG A 115 20.00 -5.19 6.57
C ARG A 115 18.60 -5.36 6.00
N VAL A 116 18.53 -6.02 4.84
CA VAL A 116 17.31 -6.60 4.30
C VAL A 116 17.36 -8.11 4.53
N LEU A 117 16.32 -8.65 5.16
CA LEU A 117 16.19 -10.08 5.44
C LEU A 117 14.93 -10.65 4.79
N THR A 118 14.91 -11.97 4.61
CA THR A 118 13.73 -12.69 4.17
C THR A 118 13.62 -14.06 4.85
N ALA A 119 12.40 -14.54 5.02
CA ALA A 119 12.10 -15.89 5.48
C ALA A 119 10.79 -16.39 4.87
N ARG A 120 10.64 -17.71 4.85
CA ARG A 120 9.36 -18.38 4.59
C ARG A 120 8.62 -18.51 5.91
N LEU A 121 7.35 -18.13 5.93
CA LEU A 121 6.48 -18.40 7.06
C LEU A 121 5.85 -19.78 6.87
N ARG A 122 6.05 -20.65 7.86
CA ARG A 122 5.52 -22.02 7.85
C ARG A 122 4.08 -22.06 8.37
N THR A 123 3.42 -23.18 8.10
CA THR A 123 2.03 -23.43 8.53
C THR A 123 1.89 -23.53 10.04
N ASP A 124 2.94 -23.93 10.75
CA ASP A 124 3.02 -23.96 12.21
C ASP A 124 3.24 -22.58 12.86
N GLY A 125 3.34 -21.51 12.06
CA GLY A 125 3.60 -20.14 12.51
C GLY A 125 5.08 -19.80 12.72
N SER A 126 5.99 -20.76 12.56
CA SER A 126 7.44 -20.52 12.62
C SER A 126 7.98 -19.93 11.33
N THR A 127 9.10 -19.21 11.41
CA THR A 127 9.85 -18.75 10.24
C THR A 127 10.94 -19.76 9.87
N SER A 128 11.24 -19.89 8.58
CA SER A 128 12.51 -20.48 8.16
C SER A 128 13.66 -19.64 8.70
N ARG A 129 14.86 -20.22 8.82
CA ARG A 129 16.05 -19.44 9.16
C ARG A 129 16.13 -18.21 8.24
N PRO A 130 16.21 -16.98 8.79
CA PRO A 130 16.30 -15.78 7.98
C PRO A 130 17.52 -15.80 7.06
N VAL A 131 17.32 -15.39 5.82
CA VAL A 131 18.37 -15.17 4.83
C VAL A 131 18.61 -13.66 4.76
N VAL A 132 19.87 -13.24 4.86
CA VAL A 132 20.25 -11.84 4.63
C VAL A 132 20.36 -11.63 3.13
N LEU A 133 19.49 -10.79 2.57
CA LEU A 133 19.50 -10.43 1.15
C LEU A 133 20.51 -9.33 0.87
N HIS A 134 20.62 -8.38 1.79
CA HIS A 134 21.53 -7.24 1.65
C HIS A 134 22.02 -6.76 3.01
N ARG A 135 23.22 -6.19 3.01
CA ARG A 135 23.81 -5.49 4.14
C ARG A 135 24.56 -4.28 3.63
N THR A 136 24.17 -3.10 4.11
CA THR A 136 24.97 -1.89 3.87
C THR A 136 26.20 -1.89 4.79
N PRO A 137 27.38 -1.49 4.30
CA PRO A 137 28.56 -1.28 5.14
C PRO A 137 28.34 -0.33 6.32
N GLY A 138 29.14 -0.51 7.38
CA GLY A 138 29.27 0.41 8.50
C GLY A 138 29.97 1.71 8.09
N GLY A 139 29.66 2.86 8.72
CA GLY A 139 30.31 4.15 8.46
C GLY A 139 29.42 5.38 8.72
N PRO A 140 30.02 6.58 8.79
CA PRO A 140 29.35 7.86 9.08
C PRO A 140 28.44 8.36 7.94
N LEU A 141 28.53 7.76 6.75
CA LEU A 141 27.64 7.99 5.61
C LEU A 141 26.91 6.68 5.23
N GLY A 142 26.61 5.86 6.24
CA GLY A 142 25.96 4.58 5.99
C GLY A 142 24.49 4.77 5.66
N THR A 143 24.00 4.02 4.67
CA THR A 143 22.59 3.97 4.37
C THR A 143 21.90 2.79 5.03
N ARG A 144 20.63 2.96 5.39
CA ARG A 144 19.72 1.88 5.76
C ARG A 144 18.70 1.64 4.64
N PRO A 145 18.23 0.40 4.44
CA PRO A 145 17.08 0.13 3.58
C PRO A 145 15.81 0.77 4.13
N ALA A 146 14.98 1.32 3.24
CA ALA A 146 13.65 1.84 3.56
C ALA A 146 12.71 1.66 2.37
N TYR A 147 11.41 1.80 2.62
CA TYR A 147 10.34 1.61 1.62
C TYR A 147 10.48 0.29 0.90
N LEU A 148 10.61 -0.76 1.70
CA LEU A 148 10.68 -2.13 1.21
C LEU A 148 9.43 -2.46 0.39
N ARG A 149 9.58 -3.23 -0.67
CA ARG A 149 8.47 -3.83 -1.44
C ARG A 149 8.77 -5.28 -1.76
N LEU A 150 7.77 -6.14 -1.67
CA LEU A 150 7.87 -7.57 -1.96
C LEU A 150 6.81 -7.99 -2.98
N ALA A 151 7.21 -8.74 -4.00
CA ALA A 151 6.26 -9.44 -4.85
C ALA A 151 6.66 -10.90 -5.07
N VAL A 152 5.67 -11.79 -5.01
CA VAL A 152 5.81 -13.24 -5.20
C VAL A 152 4.76 -13.72 -6.19
N ASN A 153 5.16 -14.51 -7.18
CA ASN A 153 4.21 -15.12 -8.11
C ASN A 153 3.81 -16.55 -7.68
N ALA A 154 2.86 -17.13 -8.42
CA ALA A 154 2.36 -18.50 -8.18
C ALA A 154 3.42 -19.62 -8.24
N THR A 155 4.56 -19.42 -8.89
CA THR A 155 5.64 -20.42 -8.96
C THR A 155 6.65 -20.27 -7.82
N GLY A 156 6.59 -19.15 -7.09
CA GLY A 156 7.53 -18.80 -6.03
C GLY A 156 8.77 -18.05 -6.53
N ALA A 157 8.71 -17.46 -7.72
CA ALA A 157 9.63 -16.40 -8.10
C ALA A 157 9.34 -15.17 -7.25
N THR A 158 10.39 -14.47 -6.82
CA THR A 158 10.31 -13.40 -5.84
C THR A 158 11.20 -12.24 -6.24
N VAL A 159 10.72 -11.03 -6.00
CA VAL A 159 11.51 -9.81 -6.08
C VAL A 159 11.31 -9.00 -4.80
N VAL A 160 12.38 -8.41 -4.30
CA VAL A 160 12.39 -7.48 -3.16
C VAL A 160 13.11 -6.23 -3.62
N ALA A 161 12.50 -5.06 -3.43
CA ALA A 161 13.12 -3.77 -3.73
C ALA A 161 13.05 -2.84 -2.53
N TRP A 162 13.95 -1.86 -2.47
CA TRP A 162 14.02 -0.85 -1.42
C TRP A 162 14.78 0.38 -1.94
N GLU A 163 14.61 1.52 -1.28
CA GLU A 163 15.54 2.65 -1.44
C GLU A 163 16.55 2.65 -0.29
N THR A 164 17.74 3.17 -0.55
CA THR A 164 18.72 3.45 0.51
C THR A 164 18.41 4.81 1.14
N MET A 165 18.41 4.92 2.46
CA MET A 165 18.23 6.18 3.19
C MET A 165 19.47 6.44 4.03
N ASP A 166 20.05 7.63 3.98
CA ASP A 166 21.17 7.99 4.86
C ASP A 166 20.72 8.05 6.32
N ASP A 167 21.57 7.54 7.23
CA ASP A 167 21.22 7.43 8.65
C ASP A 167 21.13 8.81 9.35
N ASP A 168 21.90 9.81 8.87
CA ASP A 168 22.10 11.10 9.56
C ASP A 168 21.54 12.31 8.79
N GLU A 169 20.98 12.11 7.59
CA GLU A 169 20.48 13.20 6.76
C GLU A 169 18.98 13.06 6.45
N ALA A 170 18.21 14.07 6.89
CA ALA A 170 16.87 14.26 6.37
C ALA A 170 16.93 14.69 4.89
N PRO A 171 15.94 14.31 4.05
CA PRO A 171 15.79 14.91 2.72
C PRO A 171 15.83 16.44 2.83
N PRO A 172 16.59 17.16 1.98
CA PRO A 172 16.96 16.78 0.62
C PRO A 172 18.42 16.31 0.42
N TYR A 173 19.21 16.09 1.48
CA TYR A 173 20.65 15.79 1.34
C TYR A 173 20.95 14.31 1.10
N ALA A 174 20.04 13.43 1.51
CA ALA A 174 20.17 12.01 1.23
C ALA A 174 20.24 11.75 -0.29
N GLU A 175 21.17 10.90 -0.71
CA GLU A 175 21.31 10.42 -2.10
C GLU A 175 20.79 8.98 -2.22
N PRO A 176 19.47 8.76 -2.06
CA PRO A 176 18.90 7.43 -2.08
C PRO A 176 19.11 6.78 -3.43
N VAL A 177 19.38 5.49 -3.47
CA VAL A 177 19.37 4.70 -4.71
C VAL A 177 18.33 3.60 -4.61
N ALA A 178 17.64 3.35 -5.72
CA ALA A 178 16.67 2.25 -5.80
C ALA A 178 17.43 0.94 -6.03
N GLN A 179 17.22 -0.05 -5.16
CA GLN A 179 17.89 -1.35 -5.22
C GLN A 179 16.90 -2.50 -5.28
N VAL A 180 17.37 -3.64 -5.80
CA VAL A 180 16.56 -4.84 -5.97
C VAL A 180 17.36 -6.11 -5.74
N VAL A 181 16.68 -7.14 -5.22
CA VAL A 181 17.13 -8.53 -5.22
C VAL A 181 16.03 -9.39 -5.84
N ALA A 182 16.43 -10.27 -6.74
CA ALA A 182 15.53 -11.16 -7.47
C ALA A 182 15.82 -12.62 -7.15
N ARG A 183 14.81 -13.47 -7.29
CA ARG A 183 14.94 -14.92 -7.23
C ARG A 183 13.97 -15.56 -8.19
N ASP A 184 14.50 -16.30 -9.15
CA ASP A 184 13.68 -17.16 -10.01
C ASP A 184 13.09 -18.33 -9.21
N ALA A 185 12.02 -18.92 -9.74
CA ALA A 185 11.33 -20.02 -9.07
C ALA A 185 12.28 -21.20 -8.86
N GLY A 186 12.53 -21.55 -7.59
CA GLY A 186 13.46 -22.64 -7.22
C GLY A 186 14.95 -22.25 -7.22
N GLY A 187 15.32 -21.12 -7.83
CA GLY A 187 16.71 -20.66 -7.93
C GLY A 187 17.30 -20.04 -6.65
N PRO A 188 18.58 -19.65 -6.69
CA PRO A 188 19.20 -18.83 -5.65
C PRO A 188 18.67 -17.38 -5.70
N TRP A 189 18.95 -16.61 -4.65
CA TRP A 189 18.79 -15.16 -4.70
C TRP A 189 19.93 -14.54 -5.50
N SER A 190 19.63 -13.52 -6.31
CA SER A 190 20.63 -12.68 -6.95
C SER A 190 21.39 -11.86 -5.90
N PRO A 191 22.60 -11.35 -6.21
CA PRO A 191 23.13 -10.22 -5.47
C PRO A 191 22.18 -9.02 -5.57
N ALA A 192 22.32 -8.09 -4.62
CA ALA A 192 21.64 -6.80 -4.70
C ALA A 192 22.18 -5.99 -5.88
N LEU A 193 21.26 -5.42 -6.66
CA LEU A 193 21.54 -4.62 -7.84
C LEU A 193 20.93 -3.24 -7.66
N THR A 194 21.64 -2.19 -8.08
CA THR A 194 21.07 -0.84 -8.18
C THR A 194 20.28 -0.70 -9.49
N LEU A 195 19.02 -0.30 -9.39
CA LEU A 195 18.11 -0.03 -10.51
C LEU A 195 18.27 1.37 -11.08
N SER A 196 18.47 2.37 -10.21
CA SER A 196 18.68 3.75 -10.62
C SER A 196 20.02 3.92 -11.34
N SER A 197 20.10 4.95 -12.15
CA SER A 197 21.33 5.29 -12.87
C SER A 197 22.47 5.61 -11.90
N GLU A 198 23.71 5.31 -12.29
CA GLU A 198 24.90 5.54 -11.46
C GLU A 198 25.01 7.02 -11.05
N GLY A 199 25.19 7.28 -9.75
CA GLY A 199 25.28 8.63 -9.19
C GLY A 199 23.97 9.44 -9.26
N VAL A 200 22.85 8.82 -9.64
CA VAL A 200 21.55 9.49 -9.74
C VAL A 200 20.63 8.96 -8.65
N PRO A 201 20.09 9.85 -7.78
CA PRO A 201 19.16 9.42 -6.76
C PRO A 201 17.91 8.73 -7.32
N GLY A 202 17.54 7.59 -6.75
CA GLY A 202 16.34 6.81 -7.03
C GLY A 202 15.56 6.53 -5.75
N ILE A 203 14.24 6.70 -5.81
CA ILE A 203 13.32 6.57 -4.66
C ILE A 203 12.10 5.72 -5.00
N ARG A 204 11.47 5.18 -3.95
CA ARG A 204 10.17 4.52 -3.95
C ARG A 204 10.03 3.47 -5.05
N PRO A 205 10.89 2.44 -5.08
CA PRO A 205 10.74 1.38 -6.05
C PRO A 205 9.50 0.55 -5.72
N GLU A 206 8.66 0.30 -6.72
CA GLU A 206 7.58 -0.67 -6.65
C GLU A 206 7.87 -1.86 -7.56
N VAL A 207 7.37 -3.05 -7.19
CA VAL A 207 7.69 -4.30 -7.89
C VAL A 207 6.50 -5.21 -8.05
N VAL A 208 6.46 -5.92 -9.18
CA VAL A 208 5.48 -6.98 -9.47
C VAL A 208 6.14 -8.17 -10.16
N VAL A 209 5.54 -9.36 -10.03
CA VAL A 209 6.02 -10.59 -10.69
C VAL A 209 4.90 -11.27 -11.45
N ALA A 210 5.09 -11.45 -12.77
CA ALA A 210 4.19 -12.18 -13.63
C ALA A 210 4.26 -13.70 -13.38
N ARG A 211 3.24 -14.47 -13.81
CA ARG A 211 3.26 -15.94 -13.72
C ARG A 211 4.41 -16.57 -14.50
N SER A 212 4.87 -15.93 -15.57
CA SER A 212 6.05 -16.37 -16.34
C SER A 212 7.37 -16.25 -15.56
N GLY A 213 7.37 -15.59 -14.40
CA GLY A 213 8.58 -15.26 -13.64
C GLY A 213 9.20 -13.92 -14.04
N ARG A 214 8.64 -13.23 -15.05
CA ARG A 214 9.08 -11.87 -15.41
C ARG A 214 8.78 -10.91 -14.25
N MET A 215 9.79 -10.15 -13.85
CA MET A 215 9.71 -9.15 -12.80
C MET A 215 9.72 -7.77 -13.44
N THR A 216 8.93 -6.84 -12.90
CA THR A 216 8.92 -5.44 -13.35
C THR A 216 9.08 -4.55 -12.12
N ALA A 217 9.91 -3.53 -12.24
CA ALA A 217 10.13 -2.51 -11.23
C ALA A 217 9.84 -1.12 -11.83
N ALA A 218 9.28 -0.22 -11.03
CA ALA A 218 9.14 1.20 -11.35
C ALA A 218 9.64 2.04 -10.19
N TRP A 219 10.33 3.16 -10.45
CA TRP A 219 10.89 4.02 -9.41
C TRP A 219 10.89 5.49 -9.84
N GLY A 220 10.97 6.40 -8.88
CA GLY A 220 11.27 7.81 -9.13
C GLY A 220 12.78 8.00 -9.25
N GLU A 221 13.25 8.74 -10.25
CA GLU A 221 14.67 9.02 -10.45
C GLU A 221 14.91 10.51 -10.65
N ARG A 222 15.93 11.06 -10.00
CA ARG A 222 16.26 12.48 -10.02
C ARG A 222 16.57 12.92 -11.46
N ASP A 223 15.94 14.01 -11.88
CA ASP A 223 16.10 14.60 -13.20
C ASP A 223 16.30 16.12 -13.08
N GLY A 224 17.55 16.54 -12.95
CA GLY A 224 17.90 17.92 -12.61
C GLY A 224 17.28 18.33 -11.27
N ARG A 225 16.39 19.34 -11.29
CA ARG A 225 15.65 19.79 -10.09
C ARG A 225 14.30 19.08 -9.88
N ALA A 226 13.94 18.18 -10.79
CA ALA A 226 12.67 17.45 -10.80
C ALA A 226 12.89 15.95 -10.54
N TRP A 227 11.80 15.20 -10.52
CA TRP A 227 11.82 13.75 -10.55
C TRP A 227 11.21 13.27 -11.87
N SER A 228 11.75 12.18 -12.41
CA SER A 228 11.21 11.43 -13.54
C SER A 228 10.76 10.06 -13.04
N VAL A 229 9.81 9.42 -13.75
CA VAL A 229 9.44 8.04 -13.46
C VAL A 229 10.15 7.12 -14.44
N ARG A 230 10.78 6.08 -13.91
CA ARG A 230 11.50 5.04 -14.65
C ARG A 230 10.85 3.67 -14.42
N ALA A 231 11.06 2.76 -15.36
CA ALA A 231 10.75 1.36 -15.18
C ALA A 231 11.74 0.44 -15.89
N ALA A 232 11.96 -0.74 -15.31
CA ALA A 232 12.77 -1.80 -15.89
C ALA A 232 12.04 -3.14 -15.72
N SER A 233 12.41 -4.12 -16.53
CA SER A 233 11.90 -5.49 -16.40
C SER A 233 13.02 -6.49 -16.54
N ARG A 234 12.88 -7.61 -15.83
CA ARG A 234 13.75 -8.76 -15.88
C ARG A 234 12.95 -9.98 -16.31
N PRO A 235 13.16 -10.53 -17.52
CA PRO A 235 12.64 -11.85 -17.88
C PRO A 235 13.18 -12.95 -16.94
N ALA A 236 12.47 -14.08 -16.85
CA ALA A 236 12.89 -15.17 -15.98
C ALA A 236 14.24 -15.74 -16.44
N GLY A 237 15.22 -15.83 -15.54
CA GLY A 237 16.57 -16.31 -15.85
C GLY A 237 17.47 -15.32 -16.60
N GLU A 238 16.99 -14.12 -16.91
CA GLU A 238 17.77 -13.07 -17.58
C GLU A 238 18.18 -11.96 -16.60
N ASP A 239 18.90 -10.96 -17.08
CA ASP A 239 19.25 -9.76 -16.32
C ASP A 239 18.14 -8.70 -16.37
N TRP A 240 18.24 -7.71 -15.48
CA TRP A 240 17.39 -6.52 -15.57
C TRP A 240 17.75 -5.71 -16.81
N GLY A 241 16.73 -5.33 -17.58
CA GLY A 241 16.90 -4.33 -18.65
C GLY A 241 17.23 -2.95 -18.11
N THR A 242 17.60 -2.04 -18.99
CA THR A 242 17.86 -0.63 -18.64
C THR A 242 16.58 0.09 -18.22
N GLY A 243 16.71 1.10 -17.34
CA GLY A 243 15.60 1.91 -16.87
C GLY A 243 15.04 2.84 -17.95
N GLU A 244 13.92 2.48 -18.54
CA GLU A 244 13.20 3.31 -19.51
C GLU A 244 12.46 4.44 -18.78
N ARG A 245 12.52 5.67 -19.32
CA ARG A 245 11.73 6.80 -18.83
C ARG A 245 10.26 6.67 -19.25
N LEU A 246 9.36 6.74 -18.26
CA LEU A 246 7.92 6.76 -18.46
C LEU A 246 7.34 8.19 -18.45
N SER A 247 7.82 9.08 -17.60
CA SER A 247 7.39 10.50 -17.63
C SER A 247 7.83 11.20 -18.91
N ALA A 248 7.14 12.26 -19.34
CA ALA A 248 7.66 13.04 -20.46
C ALA A 248 8.91 13.83 -20.06
N GLU A 249 9.68 14.30 -21.04
CA GLU A 249 10.77 15.23 -20.79
C GLU A 249 10.22 16.57 -20.27
N GLY A 250 10.92 17.19 -19.32
CA GLY A 250 10.47 18.43 -18.66
C GLY A 250 9.28 18.28 -17.69
N GLU A 251 8.65 17.11 -17.61
CA GLU A 251 7.61 16.84 -16.61
C GLU A 251 8.23 16.55 -15.24
N ARG A 252 7.73 17.24 -14.21
CA ARG A 252 7.95 16.87 -12.82
C ARG A 252 6.98 15.77 -12.46
N ALA A 253 7.49 14.54 -12.35
CA ALA A 253 6.69 13.39 -11.94
C ALA A 253 6.70 13.21 -10.42
N GLY A 254 5.60 12.67 -9.88
CA GLY A 254 5.54 12.14 -8.53
C GLY A 254 6.10 10.71 -8.46
N VAL A 255 5.97 10.11 -7.28
CA VAL A 255 6.32 8.70 -7.06
C VAL A 255 5.41 7.78 -7.91
N PRO A 256 5.95 6.69 -8.49
CA PRO A 256 5.14 5.77 -9.27
C PRO A 256 4.39 4.77 -8.39
N HIS A 257 3.18 4.42 -8.83
CA HIS A 257 2.41 3.29 -8.33
C HIS A 257 2.26 2.25 -9.46
N LEU A 258 2.46 0.98 -9.16
CA LEU A 258 2.62 -0.12 -10.10
C LEU A 258 1.70 -1.29 -9.72
N ALA A 259 0.76 -1.61 -10.61
CA ALA A 259 -0.06 -2.80 -10.50
C ALA A 259 0.26 -3.81 -11.62
N GLY A 260 0.16 -5.10 -11.28
CA GLY A 260 0.49 -6.20 -12.17
C GLY A 260 -0.56 -7.30 -12.18
N LEU A 261 -0.76 -7.92 -13.34
CA LEU A 261 -1.56 -9.13 -13.49
C LEU A 261 -0.66 -10.36 -13.65
N PRO A 262 -1.12 -11.56 -13.24
CA PRO A 262 -0.39 -12.80 -13.48
C PRO A 262 -0.06 -13.06 -14.96
N SER A 263 -0.80 -12.47 -15.91
CA SER A 263 -0.50 -12.54 -17.34
C SER A 263 0.76 -11.77 -17.75
N GLY A 264 1.37 -11.01 -16.84
CA GLY A 264 2.49 -10.11 -17.12
C GLY A 264 2.07 -8.77 -17.71
N ARG A 265 0.78 -8.41 -17.64
CA ARG A 265 0.37 -7.03 -17.90
C ARG A 265 0.63 -6.18 -16.67
N VAL A 266 1.01 -4.94 -16.88
CA VAL A 266 1.29 -3.99 -15.82
C VAL A 266 0.69 -2.63 -16.15
N ALA A 267 0.47 -1.81 -15.13
CA ALA A 267 0.12 -0.41 -15.27
C ALA A 267 0.90 0.40 -14.25
N VAL A 268 1.47 1.52 -14.69
CA VAL A 268 2.13 2.50 -13.83
C VAL A 268 1.32 3.78 -13.84
N ALA A 269 0.97 4.28 -12.66
CA ALA A 269 0.32 5.58 -12.46
C ALA A 269 1.26 6.52 -11.69
N TYR A 270 1.29 7.79 -12.08
CA TYR A 270 2.10 8.81 -11.39
C TYR A 270 1.49 10.20 -11.58
N ALA A 271 1.58 11.04 -10.55
CA ALA A 271 1.28 12.45 -10.69
C ALA A 271 2.28 13.12 -11.63
N PHE A 272 1.87 14.13 -12.40
CA PHE A 272 2.78 14.91 -13.24
C PHE A 272 2.42 16.40 -13.23
N ARG A 273 3.45 17.25 -13.33
CA ARG A 273 3.37 18.70 -13.56
C ARG A 273 4.29 19.10 -14.70
N SER A 274 3.77 19.82 -15.68
CA SER A 274 4.54 20.59 -16.67
C SER A 274 4.14 22.07 -16.59
N GLU A 275 4.75 22.90 -17.43
CA GLU A 275 4.33 24.30 -17.60
C GLU A 275 2.89 24.41 -18.12
N GLU A 276 2.51 23.52 -19.02
CA GLU A 276 1.21 23.55 -19.70
C GLU A 276 0.10 22.89 -18.87
N ALA A 277 0.43 21.89 -18.04
CA ALA A 277 -0.61 21.11 -17.41
C ALA A 277 -0.16 20.27 -16.21
N GLN A 278 -1.14 19.75 -15.48
CA GLN A 278 -0.95 18.84 -14.36
C GLN A 278 -2.06 17.79 -14.28
N GLY A 279 -1.76 16.65 -13.66
CA GLY A 279 -2.73 15.59 -13.41
C GLY A 279 -2.06 14.28 -13.03
N ILE A 280 -2.69 13.16 -13.41
CA ILE A 280 -2.14 11.81 -13.27
C ILE A 280 -1.92 11.22 -14.66
N ALA A 281 -0.78 10.60 -14.87
CA ALA A 281 -0.47 9.85 -16.06
C ALA A 281 -0.57 8.36 -15.75
N VAL A 282 -1.13 7.59 -16.68
CA VAL A 282 -1.17 6.14 -16.61
C VAL A 282 -0.57 5.55 -17.87
N ARG A 283 0.37 4.62 -17.70
CA ARG A 283 0.95 3.84 -18.80
C ARG A 283 0.71 2.36 -18.59
N HIS A 284 0.30 1.67 -19.65
CA HIS A 284 0.18 0.22 -19.65
C HIS A 284 1.43 -0.42 -20.24
N GLY A 285 1.95 -1.44 -19.55
CA GLY A 285 3.01 -2.30 -20.05
C GLY A 285 2.48 -3.69 -20.38
N SER A 286 3.22 -4.39 -21.25
CA SER A 286 2.97 -5.79 -21.59
C SER A 286 4.20 -6.64 -21.28
N SER A 287 4.20 -7.92 -21.66
CA SER A 287 5.31 -8.85 -21.46
C SER A 287 6.62 -8.45 -22.17
N GLY A 288 6.57 -7.50 -23.11
CA GLY A 288 7.75 -6.92 -23.78
C GLY A 288 8.13 -5.52 -23.26
N PRO A 289 9.18 -4.89 -23.83
CA PRO A 289 9.73 -3.62 -23.35
C PRO A 289 8.92 -2.38 -23.77
N ARG A 290 7.71 -2.54 -24.33
CA ARG A 290 6.94 -1.40 -24.85
C ARG A 290 5.83 -0.99 -23.90
N TRP A 291 5.92 0.24 -23.44
CA TRP A 291 4.86 0.94 -22.71
C TRP A 291 3.91 1.67 -23.68
N SER A 292 2.64 1.80 -23.30
CA SER A 292 1.69 2.63 -24.02
C SER A 292 2.09 4.11 -23.96
N SER A 293 1.52 4.92 -24.86
CA SER A 293 1.45 6.36 -24.63
C SER A 293 0.75 6.67 -23.30
N PRO A 294 1.09 7.78 -22.63
CA PRO A 294 0.50 8.11 -21.34
C PRO A 294 -0.94 8.59 -21.50
N ALA A 295 -1.87 7.88 -20.90
CA ALA A 295 -3.24 8.37 -20.70
C ALA A 295 -3.24 9.41 -19.58
N ARG A 296 -3.89 10.56 -19.78
CA ARG A 296 -3.83 11.69 -18.84
C ARG A 296 -5.18 11.92 -18.16
N ILE A 297 -5.22 11.74 -16.85
CA ILE A 297 -6.33 12.16 -15.99
C ILE A 297 -6.08 13.60 -15.58
N ARG A 298 -6.73 14.55 -16.26
CA ARG A 298 -6.61 15.99 -15.96
C ARG A 298 -7.52 16.36 -14.79
N GLY A 299 -7.13 17.41 -14.05
CA GLY A 299 -7.91 17.94 -12.93
C GLY A 299 -7.63 17.30 -11.56
N ALA A 300 -6.75 16.31 -11.50
CA ALA A 300 -6.23 15.80 -10.23
C ALA A 300 -5.38 16.85 -9.49
N ARG A 301 -5.38 16.79 -8.17
CA ARG A 301 -4.46 17.56 -7.31
C ARG A 301 -3.11 16.84 -7.30
N ILE A 302 -2.01 17.52 -7.62
CA ILE A 302 -0.69 16.84 -7.62
C ILE A 302 -0.19 16.56 -6.19
N ALA A 303 -0.72 17.28 -5.21
CA ALA A 303 -0.39 17.06 -3.81
C ALA A 303 -1.17 15.90 -3.17
N SER A 304 -1.98 15.15 -3.93
CA SER A 304 -2.78 14.05 -3.38
C SER A 304 -2.17 12.69 -3.68
N TRP A 305 -2.47 11.74 -2.80
CA TRP A 305 -2.24 10.31 -2.99
C TRP A 305 -2.81 9.84 -4.34
N VAL A 306 -2.02 9.03 -5.03
CA VAL A 306 -2.41 8.32 -6.25
C VAL A 306 -2.17 6.86 -5.96
N ASP A 307 -3.10 5.98 -6.29
CA ASP A 307 -2.83 4.55 -6.28
C ASP A 307 -3.50 3.90 -7.48
N VAL A 308 -3.02 2.72 -7.88
CA VAL A 308 -3.51 2.02 -9.05
C VAL A 308 -3.73 0.53 -8.78
N GLY A 309 -4.93 0.06 -9.11
CA GLY A 309 -5.25 -1.36 -9.27
C GLY A 309 -5.30 -1.73 -10.76
N LEU A 310 -5.14 -3.02 -11.09
CA LEU A 310 -5.19 -3.46 -12.50
C LEU A 310 -6.16 -4.63 -12.70
N GLY A 311 -7.23 -4.36 -13.45
CA GLY A 311 -8.12 -5.38 -14.00
C GLY A 311 -7.70 -5.84 -15.39
N ARG A 312 -8.36 -6.88 -15.93
CA ARG A 312 -8.11 -7.33 -17.31
C ARG A 312 -8.52 -6.29 -18.35
N THR A 313 -9.40 -5.35 -18.06
CA THR A 313 -9.88 -4.37 -19.04
C THR A 313 -9.18 -3.03 -18.93
N ASP A 314 -8.92 -2.61 -17.70
CA ASP A 314 -8.53 -1.25 -17.34
C ASP A 314 -7.63 -1.23 -16.09
N ALA A 315 -6.82 -0.17 -15.99
CA ALA A 315 -6.27 0.26 -14.73
C ALA A 315 -7.32 1.09 -13.99
N VAL A 316 -7.43 0.89 -12.69
CA VAL A 316 -8.33 1.65 -11.80
C VAL A 316 -7.47 2.53 -10.94
N VAL A 317 -7.59 3.85 -11.08
CA VAL A 317 -6.81 4.84 -10.33
C VAL A 317 -7.69 5.51 -9.29
N ALA A 318 -7.21 5.59 -8.06
CA ALA A 318 -7.83 6.31 -6.97
C ALA A 318 -7.04 7.62 -6.72
N TYR A 319 -7.75 8.74 -6.59
CA TYR A 319 -7.13 10.06 -6.43
C TYR A 319 -8.09 11.12 -5.88
N THR A 320 -7.56 12.27 -5.46
CA THR A 320 -8.37 13.47 -5.17
C THR A 320 -8.17 14.60 -6.19
N ASP A 321 -9.23 15.37 -6.42
CA ASP A 321 -9.15 16.56 -7.28
C ASP A 321 -8.78 17.82 -6.48
N ARG A 322 -8.65 18.96 -7.16
CA ARG A 322 -8.30 20.23 -6.50
C ARG A 322 -9.40 20.83 -5.62
N ARG A 323 -10.59 20.23 -5.62
CA ARG A 323 -11.71 20.58 -4.74
C ARG A 323 -11.85 19.59 -3.60
N ASP A 324 -10.82 18.76 -3.38
CA ASP A 324 -10.79 17.75 -2.34
C ASP A 324 -11.98 16.78 -2.48
N ALA A 325 -12.37 16.43 -3.71
CA ALA A 325 -13.31 15.34 -3.95
C ALA A 325 -12.53 14.03 -4.17
N ALA A 326 -13.03 12.91 -3.65
CA ALA A 326 -12.51 11.57 -3.96
C ALA A 326 -13.04 11.08 -5.30
N TRP A 327 -12.13 10.56 -6.12
CA TRP A 327 -12.42 10.05 -7.45
C TRP A 327 -11.81 8.67 -7.67
N ALA A 328 -12.46 7.91 -8.54
CA ALA A 328 -11.87 6.78 -9.24
C ALA A 328 -11.84 7.06 -10.75
N ALA A 329 -10.81 6.59 -11.44
CA ALA A 329 -10.73 6.60 -12.88
C ALA A 329 -10.44 5.20 -13.43
N SER A 330 -11.24 4.77 -14.40
CA SER A 330 -10.94 3.63 -15.26
C SER A 330 -10.15 4.10 -16.47
N VAL A 331 -8.95 3.56 -16.65
CA VAL A 331 -8.08 3.84 -17.79
C VAL A 331 -7.91 2.58 -18.61
N SER A 332 -8.49 2.57 -19.81
CA SER A 332 -8.36 1.47 -20.76
C SER A 332 -6.97 1.43 -21.40
N ARG A 333 -6.62 0.29 -21.98
CA ARG A 333 -5.33 0.11 -22.68
C ARG A 333 -5.13 1.03 -23.89
N SER A 334 -6.21 1.48 -24.53
CA SER A 334 -6.15 2.46 -25.63
C SER A 334 -6.01 3.90 -25.15
N GLY A 335 -6.04 4.13 -23.82
CA GLY A 335 -5.90 5.43 -23.20
C GLY A 335 -7.22 6.18 -22.96
N LEU A 336 -8.38 5.55 -23.20
CA LEU A 336 -9.67 6.12 -22.83
C LEU A 336 -9.83 6.14 -21.31
N VAL A 337 -10.19 7.31 -20.77
CA VAL A 337 -10.33 7.61 -19.34
C VAL A 337 -11.80 7.84 -19.01
N THR A 338 -12.35 7.08 -18.06
CA THR A 338 -13.67 7.31 -17.47
C THR A 338 -13.51 7.63 -16.00
N ARG A 339 -14.06 8.77 -15.54
CA ARG A 339 -13.95 9.22 -14.15
C ARG A 339 -15.28 9.06 -13.43
N THR A 340 -15.24 8.53 -12.22
CA THR A 340 -16.39 8.43 -11.31
C THR A 340 -16.07 9.18 -10.03
N ARG A 341 -16.94 10.11 -9.65
CA ARG A 341 -16.82 10.79 -8.36
C ARG A 341 -17.36 9.87 -7.27
N LEU A 342 -16.55 9.58 -6.26
CA LEU A 342 -16.92 8.71 -5.14
C LEU A 342 -17.56 9.54 -4.02
N LEU A 343 -16.92 10.66 -3.67
CA LEU A 343 -17.36 11.55 -2.61
C LEU A 343 -17.06 13.02 -2.98
N PRO A 344 -17.99 13.96 -2.78
CA PRO A 344 -17.85 15.33 -3.26
C PRO A 344 -16.92 16.21 -2.41
N GLU A 345 -16.80 15.93 -1.11
CA GLU A 345 -16.01 16.73 -0.15
C GLU A 345 -15.33 15.79 0.83
N VAL A 346 -14.02 15.67 0.72
CA VAL A 346 -13.17 14.86 1.59
C VAL A 346 -11.76 15.42 1.63
N SER A 347 -11.29 15.78 2.81
CA SER A 347 -9.86 15.99 2.99
C SER A 347 -9.22 14.65 3.31
N VAL A 348 -8.41 14.10 2.40
CA VAL A 348 -7.64 12.88 2.68
C VAL A 348 -6.36 13.27 3.41
N TYR A 349 -6.07 12.67 4.56
CA TYR A 349 -4.93 13.05 5.39
C TYR A 349 -3.69 12.20 5.04
N TYR A 350 -3.74 10.90 5.29
CA TYR A 350 -2.61 9.97 5.18
C TYR A 350 -2.60 9.13 3.92
N GLY A 351 -3.73 8.82 3.29
CA GLY A 351 -3.70 7.89 2.17
C GLY A 351 -5.03 7.58 1.51
N MET A 352 -4.94 7.29 0.22
CA MET A 352 -6.00 6.63 -0.55
C MET A 352 -5.35 5.48 -1.32
N GLN A 353 -5.92 4.29 -1.20
CA GLN A 353 -5.44 3.07 -1.85
C GLN A 353 -6.55 2.43 -2.70
N VAL A 354 -6.17 1.70 -3.75
CA VAL A 354 -7.09 0.93 -4.57
C VAL A 354 -6.49 -0.39 -5.04
N VAL A 355 -7.24 -1.47 -4.81
CA VAL A 355 -6.91 -2.80 -5.31
C VAL A 355 -7.98 -3.26 -6.28
N ALA A 356 -7.57 -3.93 -7.36
CA ALA A 356 -8.48 -4.49 -8.34
C ALA A 356 -8.16 -5.97 -8.60
N ASN A 357 -9.20 -6.78 -8.73
CA ASN A 357 -9.05 -8.17 -9.13
C ASN A 357 -9.04 -8.29 -10.68
N PRO A 358 -8.59 -9.43 -11.24
CA PRO A 358 -8.57 -9.62 -12.70
C PRO A 358 -9.94 -9.53 -13.37
N SER A 359 -11.05 -9.71 -12.63
CA SER A 359 -12.42 -9.60 -13.14
C SER A 359 -12.89 -8.14 -13.29
N GLY A 360 -12.11 -7.17 -12.78
CA GLY A 360 -12.43 -5.75 -12.83
C GLY A 360 -13.19 -5.23 -11.60
N GLU A 361 -13.46 -6.07 -10.60
CA GLU A 361 -13.92 -5.58 -9.31
C GLU A 361 -12.77 -4.86 -8.61
N ALA A 362 -13.08 -3.83 -7.84
CA ALA A 362 -12.07 -3.06 -7.12
C ALA A 362 -12.62 -2.57 -5.78
N VAL A 363 -11.72 -2.30 -4.84
CA VAL A 363 -12.05 -1.58 -3.60
C VAL A 363 -11.11 -0.40 -3.51
N ALA A 364 -11.68 0.80 -3.38
CA ALA A 364 -10.96 2.00 -3.04
C ALA A 364 -11.22 2.31 -1.56
N VAL A 365 -10.16 2.62 -0.81
CA VAL A 365 -10.21 2.92 0.63
C VAL A 365 -9.39 4.18 0.89
N TRP A 366 -9.86 5.03 1.79
CA TRP A 366 -9.16 6.24 2.20
C TRP A 366 -9.45 6.57 3.66
N ASP A 367 -8.54 7.26 4.31
CA ASP A 367 -8.85 8.05 5.49
C ASP A 367 -9.41 9.42 5.07
N SER A 368 -10.46 9.85 5.74
CA SER A 368 -11.10 11.15 5.53
C SER A 368 -10.82 12.06 6.72
N VAL A 369 -10.90 13.37 6.51
CA VAL A 369 -10.92 14.41 7.53
C VAL A 369 -12.26 15.10 7.39
N MET A 370 -13.15 14.90 8.36
CA MET A 370 -14.48 15.48 8.41
C MET A 370 -14.68 16.20 9.75
N GLY A 371 -14.25 17.47 9.82
CA GLY A 371 -14.23 18.20 11.09
C GLY A 371 -13.20 17.58 12.03
N ASP A 372 -13.65 17.18 13.23
CA ASP A 372 -12.81 16.54 14.26
C ASP A 372 -12.79 14.99 14.14
N ASP A 373 -13.33 14.44 13.06
CA ASP A 373 -13.49 12.99 12.87
C ASP A 373 -12.69 12.52 11.64
N HIS A 374 -11.85 11.50 11.83
CA HIS A 374 -11.00 10.94 10.76
C HIS A 374 -11.36 9.50 10.37
N PRO A 375 -12.52 9.26 9.72
CA PRO A 375 -12.95 7.90 9.42
C PRO A 375 -12.14 7.22 8.31
N ILE A 376 -12.04 5.90 8.41
CA ILE A 376 -11.73 5.04 7.27
C ILE A 376 -13.02 4.82 6.49
N GLU A 377 -12.99 5.09 5.20
CA GLU A 377 -14.10 4.90 4.28
C GLU A 377 -13.69 4.06 3.07
N ALA A 378 -14.67 3.40 2.45
CA ALA A 378 -14.44 2.62 1.25
C ALA A 378 -15.59 2.69 0.26
N ALA A 379 -15.26 2.52 -1.02
CA ALA A 379 -16.21 2.25 -2.09
C ALA A 379 -15.81 0.97 -2.82
N VAL A 380 -16.80 0.18 -3.24
CA VAL A 380 -16.59 -1.07 -3.98
C VAL A 380 -17.07 -0.91 -5.41
N ARG A 381 -16.20 -1.24 -6.36
CA ARG A 381 -16.50 -1.33 -7.80
C ARG A 381 -16.93 -2.74 -8.16
N ARG A 382 -18.07 -2.86 -8.82
CA ARG A 382 -18.59 -4.14 -9.35
C ARG A 382 -17.98 -4.45 -10.72
N ARG A 383 -18.19 -5.69 -11.19
CA ARG A 383 -17.69 -6.16 -12.51
C ARG A 383 -18.20 -5.35 -13.70
N ASP A 384 -19.38 -4.74 -13.59
CA ASP A 384 -19.93 -3.85 -14.62
C ASP A 384 -19.27 -2.46 -14.64
N GLY A 385 -18.33 -2.22 -13.72
CA GLY A 385 -17.57 -1.00 -13.58
C GLY A 385 -18.22 0.07 -12.72
N THR A 386 -19.43 -0.17 -12.21
CA THR A 386 -20.15 0.76 -11.33
C THR A 386 -19.57 0.74 -9.92
N TRP A 387 -19.47 1.93 -9.31
CA TRP A 387 -19.08 2.09 -7.92
C TRP A 387 -20.32 2.11 -7.03
N GLY A 388 -20.28 1.34 -5.93
CA GLY A 388 -21.30 1.39 -4.88
C GLY A 388 -21.22 2.67 -4.05
N ARG A 389 -22.18 2.83 -3.13
CA ARG A 389 -22.17 3.91 -2.15
C ARG A 389 -20.94 3.79 -1.25
N VAL A 390 -20.36 4.94 -0.89
CA VAL A 390 -19.31 5.02 0.12
C VAL A 390 -19.83 4.47 1.46
N ALA A 391 -19.04 3.60 2.08
CA ALA A 391 -19.30 3.02 3.39
C ALA A 391 -18.20 3.46 4.37
N ARG A 392 -18.61 3.94 5.54
CA ARG A 392 -17.72 4.14 6.68
C ARG A 392 -17.33 2.80 7.29
N LEU A 393 -16.02 2.53 7.37
CA LEU A 393 -15.46 1.29 7.89
C LEU A 393 -15.14 1.37 9.38
N SER A 394 -14.58 2.49 9.86
CA SER A 394 -14.20 2.70 11.26
C SER A 394 -15.34 3.26 12.13
N ALA A 395 -15.16 3.22 13.45
CA ALA A 395 -16.07 3.82 14.42
C ALA A 395 -16.12 5.36 14.32
N GLY A 396 -17.15 5.96 14.92
CA GLY A 396 -17.35 7.41 15.05
C GLY A 396 -16.36 8.05 16.03
N GLY A 397 -15.81 9.23 15.71
CA GLY A 397 -15.07 10.05 16.68
C GLY A 397 -13.70 9.48 17.08
N VAL A 398 -13.09 8.70 16.19
CA VAL A 398 -11.78 8.07 16.39
C VAL A 398 -10.94 8.25 15.14
N ASP A 399 -9.66 8.56 15.33
CA ASP A 399 -8.73 8.76 14.24
C ASP A 399 -8.28 7.44 13.62
N GLY A 400 -8.57 7.26 12.33
CA GLY A 400 -8.19 6.10 11.55
C GLY A 400 -7.03 6.38 10.58
N PHE A 401 -6.06 5.49 10.58
CA PHE A 401 -4.91 5.50 9.68
C PHE A 401 -4.96 4.24 8.81
N LEU A 402 -5.04 4.45 7.49
CA LEU A 402 -5.16 3.36 6.53
C LEU A 402 -3.90 2.46 6.54
N GLY A 403 -4.11 1.15 6.59
CA GLY A 403 -3.06 0.14 6.42
C GLY A 403 -3.05 -0.40 4.98
N ALA A 404 -3.90 -1.38 4.71
CA ALA A 404 -3.94 -2.08 3.43
C ALA A 404 -5.32 -2.70 3.12
N PRO A 405 -5.82 -2.57 1.88
CA PRO A 405 -6.90 -3.38 1.35
C PRO A 405 -6.38 -4.57 0.53
N VAL A 406 -7.17 -5.66 0.47
CA VAL A 406 -7.00 -6.74 -0.51
C VAL A 406 -8.34 -7.15 -1.07
N ILE A 407 -8.35 -7.63 -2.33
CA ILE A 407 -9.55 -8.14 -2.99
C ILE A 407 -9.29 -9.54 -3.56
N ALA A 408 -10.20 -10.45 -3.27
CA ALA A 408 -10.19 -11.83 -3.71
C ALA A 408 -10.78 -11.97 -5.13
N PRO A 409 -10.48 -13.09 -5.83
CA PRO A 409 -10.99 -13.33 -7.18
C PRO A 409 -12.53 -13.43 -7.29
N ASP A 410 -13.21 -13.75 -6.20
CA ASP A 410 -14.67 -13.82 -6.10
C ASP A 410 -15.32 -12.45 -5.83
N GLY A 411 -14.52 -11.41 -5.57
CA GLY A 411 -14.98 -10.06 -5.24
C GLY A 411 -15.11 -9.80 -3.74
N GLY A 412 -14.83 -10.79 -2.88
CA GLY A 412 -14.66 -10.57 -1.45
C GLY A 412 -13.46 -9.66 -1.19
N ALA A 413 -13.52 -8.83 -0.15
CA ALA A 413 -12.41 -7.95 0.20
C ALA A 413 -12.17 -7.89 1.70
N LEU A 414 -10.95 -7.51 2.06
CA LEU A 414 -10.56 -7.24 3.44
C LEU A 414 -9.88 -5.88 3.47
N VAL A 415 -10.13 -5.11 4.52
CA VAL A 415 -9.47 -3.81 4.76
C VAL A 415 -8.91 -3.80 6.17
N LEU A 416 -7.64 -3.47 6.30
CA LEU A 416 -6.89 -3.36 7.55
C LEU A 416 -6.54 -1.89 7.80
N TRP A 417 -6.75 -1.42 9.03
CA TRP A 417 -6.39 -0.06 9.45
C TRP A 417 -5.95 -0.02 10.91
N ASN A 418 -5.26 1.05 11.28
CA ASN A 418 -4.99 1.42 12.65
C ASN A 418 -6.03 2.46 13.09
N ALA A 419 -6.60 2.32 14.27
CA ALA A 419 -7.42 3.34 14.91
C ALA A 419 -7.47 3.11 16.42
N GLY A 420 -7.77 4.15 17.19
CA GLY A 420 -8.15 4.02 18.60
C GLY A 420 -9.48 3.29 18.81
N ASP A 421 -10.04 3.42 20.01
CA ASP A 421 -11.43 3.04 20.27
C ASP A 421 -12.17 4.15 21.03
N GLU A 422 -13.48 3.96 21.23
CA GLU A 422 -14.33 4.94 21.93
C GLU A 422 -13.89 5.22 23.38
N THR A 423 -13.11 4.32 23.99
CA THR A 423 -12.63 4.46 25.37
C THR A 423 -11.24 5.09 25.47
N ASP A 424 -10.44 4.99 24.40
CA ASP A 424 -9.08 5.50 24.28
C ASP A 424 -8.81 5.88 22.81
N PRO A 425 -9.25 7.08 22.37
CA PRO A 425 -9.12 7.53 20.98
C PRO A 425 -7.67 7.69 20.53
N ASP A 426 -6.76 7.95 21.47
CA ASP A 426 -5.32 8.11 21.23
C ASP A 426 -4.59 6.76 21.13
N SER A 427 -5.29 5.64 21.41
CA SER A 427 -4.68 4.32 21.31
C SER A 427 -4.41 3.90 19.86
N SER A 428 -3.35 3.12 19.67
CA SER A 428 -3.08 2.45 18.40
C SER A 428 -3.59 1.01 18.42
N ARG A 429 -4.67 0.71 17.69
CA ARG A 429 -5.19 -0.65 17.54
C ARG A 429 -5.38 -1.06 16.10
N VAL A 430 -5.12 -2.33 15.83
CA VAL A 430 -5.29 -2.91 14.48
C VAL A 430 -6.69 -3.45 14.35
N TRP A 431 -7.39 -3.01 13.32
CA TRP A 431 -8.75 -3.41 12.99
C TRP A 431 -8.82 -3.96 11.57
N VAL A 432 -9.72 -4.92 11.36
CA VAL A 432 -10.00 -5.47 10.03
C VAL A 432 -11.50 -5.53 9.78
N ARG A 433 -11.91 -5.34 8.53
CA ARG A 433 -13.30 -5.49 8.09
C ARG A 433 -13.38 -6.26 6.79
N SER A 434 -14.35 -7.16 6.72
CA SER A 434 -14.60 -7.98 5.55
C SER A 434 -15.75 -7.42 4.72
N PHE A 435 -15.60 -7.50 3.41
CA PHE A 435 -16.68 -7.30 2.44
C PHE A 435 -17.02 -8.63 1.78
N ALA A 436 -18.30 -9.00 1.82
CA ALA A 436 -18.85 -10.13 1.11
C ALA A 436 -19.78 -9.60 0.00
N PRO A 437 -19.48 -9.86 -1.30
CA PRO A 437 -20.41 -9.54 -2.36
C PRO A 437 -21.70 -10.35 -2.12
N ARG A 438 -22.85 -9.68 -2.07
CA ARG A 438 -24.14 -10.37 -1.95
C ARG A 438 -24.24 -11.42 -3.06
N ALA A 439 -24.53 -12.66 -2.69
CA ALA A 439 -24.78 -13.74 -3.64
C ALA A 439 -25.89 -13.28 -4.60
N ARG A 440 -25.64 -13.42 -5.91
CA ARG A 440 -26.62 -13.14 -6.94
C ARG A 440 -27.69 -14.21 -7.00
#